data_AF-A0A453GZ53-F1
#
_entry.id   AF-A0A453GZ53-F1
#
_cell.length_a   1.000
_cell.length_b   1.000
_cell.length_c   1.000
_cell.angle_alpha   90.00
_cell.angle_beta   90.00
_cell.angle_gamma   90.00
#
_symmetry.space_group_name_H-M   'P 1'
#
loop_
_entity.id
_entity.type
_entity.pdbx_description
1 polymer ?
#
loop_
_entity_poly.entity_id
_entity_poly.type
_entity_poly.pdbx_seq_one_letter_code
_entity_poly.pdbx_strand_id
1 'polypeptide(L)'
;MLRPRNVLKFVKDSSIFRPGYYIGIDPRAKLVILGIRGTHTVYDLVTDLVALSDKKVSPKGFSTHFGTYEAARWYLRHELSIIRKCLEKHKDYKLRLVGHSLGGASAALLAIMLRKKSKEELGFSPDIVSAVGFGVPPCVSREIAESCASYVTTVVLQDDIVPRLSAASLARLRNEIIETDWAKVLEKEDWKHIVDIVTNAKLVVSSIQDVANKLADYAKVVTSASSGDSVKDPPRLQGPTKVLKPDGEEDVYVPEDLFLPGTLYYLQRDVENINGVEDESYTLWRGDAGENFQRILLSGNLMSDHKCDSIQYALRDVLKTLPLPLPLQE
;
A
#
# COMPACT_ATOMS: atom_id res chain seq x y z
N MET A 1 -15.34 14.51 11.66
CA MET A 1 -15.42 14.37 10.19
C MET A 1 -15.12 15.73 9.56
N LEU A 2 -14.24 15.76 8.57
CA LEU A 2 -13.85 16.99 7.86
C LEU A 2 -15.07 17.56 7.11
N ARG A 3 -15.37 18.84 7.28
CA ARG A 3 -16.51 19.47 6.60
C ARG A 3 -16.12 19.81 5.14
N PRO A 4 -17.03 19.67 4.15
CA PRO A 4 -16.73 20.01 2.75
C PRO A 4 -16.18 21.43 2.56
N ARG A 5 -16.67 22.40 3.37
CA ARG A 5 -16.20 23.80 3.36
C ARG A 5 -14.71 23.97 3.69
N ASN A 6 -14.09 22.95 4.31
CA ASN A 6 -12.69 22.96 4.69
C ASN A 6 -11.79 22.22 3.68
N VAL A 7 -12.36 21.70 2.58
CA VAL A 7 -11.60 21.08 1.49
C VAL A 7 -11.16 22.18 0.53
N LEU A 8 -9.85 22.35 0.38
CA LEU A 8 -9.24 23.37 -0.48
C LEU A 8 -9.11 22.90 -1.92
N LYS A 9 -8.84 21.61 -2.09
CA LYS A 9 -8.66 20.98 -3.39
C LYS A 9 -9.21 19.57 -3.33
N PHE A 10 -9.96 19.18 -4.35
CA PHE A 10 -10.48 17.85 -4.54
C PHE A 10 -10.26 17.43 -5.98
N VAL A 11 -9.52 16.35 -6.20
CA VAL A 11 -9.27 15.77 -7.52
C VAL A 11 -9.84 14.36 -7.50
N LYS A 12 -10.96 14.19 -8.22
CA LYS A 12 -11.70 12.93 -8.27
C LYS A 12 -11.04 11.92 -9.19
N ASP A 13 -10.63 12.39 -10.37
CA ASP A 13 -10.16 11.52 -11.45
C ASP A 13 -8.75 11.05 -11.17
N SER A 14 -8.54 9.75 -11.35
CA SER A 14 -7.23 9.12 -11.26
C SER A 14 -6.68 8.89 -12.67
N SER A 15 -5.38 9.15 -12.86
CA SER A 15 -4.65 8.65 -14.03
C SER A 15 -3.60 7.64 -13.59
N ILE A 16 -2.92 7.00 -14.53
CA ILE A 16 -1.81 6.09 -14.25
C ILE A 16 -0.81 6.80 -13.31
N PHE A 17 -0.53 6.17 -12.15
CA PHE A 17 0.33 6.67 -11.08
C PHE A 17 -0.09 8.01 -10.44
N ARG A 18 -1.35 8.43 -10.60
CA ARG A 18 -1.90 9.65 -10.00
C ARG A 18 -3.28 9.34 -9.40
N PRO A 19 -3.33 8.79 -8.19
CA PRO A 19 -4.60 8.53 -7.53
C PRO A 19 -5.39 9.81 -7.32
N GLY A 20 -6.71 9.69 -7.16
CA GLY A 20 -7.53 10.80 -6.69
C GLY A 20 -7.12 11.22 -5.28
N TYR A 21 -7.29 12.48 -4.92
CA TYR A 21 -6.89 12.99 -3.62
C TYR A 21 -7.65 14.26 -3.23
N TYR A 22 -7.51 14.66 -1.97
CA TYR A 22 -7.97 15.95 -1.49
C TYR A 22 -6.96 16.59 -0.55
N ILE A 23 -6.94 17.93 -0.54
CA ILE A 23 -6.23 18.73 0.46
C ILE A 23 -7.28 19.47 1.27
N GLY A 24 -7.25 19.32 2.59
CA GLY A 24 -8.19 19.98 3.49
C GLY A 24 -7.55 20.46 4.78
N ILE A 25 -8.28 21.30 5.50
CA ILE A 25 -7.86 21.85 6.79
C ILE A 25 -8.79 21.31 7.89
N ASP A 26 -8.25 20.68 8.92
CA ASP A 26 -8.98 20.38 10.14
C ASP A 26 -8.61 21.38 11.24
N PRO A 27 -9.45 22.41 11.49
CA PRO A 27 -9.15 23.39 12.53
C PRO A 27 -9.22 22.83 13.94
N ARG A 28 -9.98 21.74 14.16
CA ARG A 28 -10.15 21.14 15.50
C ARG A 28 -8.89 20.41 15.91
N ALA A 29 -8.32 19.63 14.99
CA ALA A 29 -7.08 18.89 15.20
C ALA A 29 -5.82 19.72 14.88
N LYS A 30 -5.97 20.95 14.37
CA LYS A 30 -4.89 21.79 13.85
C LYS A 30 -4.04 21.05 12.80
N LEU A 31 -4.72 20.49 11.79
CA LEU A 31 -4.07 19.70 10.74
C LEU A 31 -4.32 20.29 9.35
N VAL A 32 -3.29 20.28 8.51
CA VAL A 32 -3.43 20.24 7.06
C VAL A 32 -3.41 18.76 6.66
N ILE A 33 -4.44 18.31 5.94
CA ILE A 33 -4.62 16.90 5.56
C ILE A 33 -4.46 16.77 4.05
N LEU A 34 -3.59 15.87 3.60
CA LEU A 34 -3.58 15.35 2.24
C LEU A 34 -4.10 13.91 2.29
N GLY A 35 -5.34 13.71 1.83
CA GLY A 35 -5.96 12.39 1.73
C GLY A 35 -5.80 11.81 0.33
N ILE A 36 -5.15 10.65 0.22
CA ILE A 36 -4.85 9.98 -1.04
C ILE A 36 -5.72 8.73 -1.15
N ARG A 37 -6.40 8.60 -2.29
CA ARG A 37 -7.27 7.46 -2.61
C ARG A 37 -6.43 6.24 -2.99
N GLY A 38 -6.85 5.05 -2.56
CA GLY A 38 -6.32 3.77 -3.05
C GLY A 38 -6.92 3.34 -4.39
N THR A 39 -6.62 2.12 -4.81
CA THR A 39 -7.30 1.47 -5.93
C THR A 39 -8.76 1.17 -5.62
N HIS A 40 -9.54 0.89 -6.66
CA HIS A 40 -10.95 0.54 -6.51
C HIS A 40 -11.13 -0.90 -6.01
N THR A 41 -10.21 -1.80 -6.37
CA THR A 41 -10.24 -3.20 -5.95
C THR A 41 -8.85 -3.70 -5.53
N VAL A 42 -8.82 -4.78 -4.75
CA VAL A 42 -7.59 -5.53 -4.43
C VAL A 42 -6.99 -6.16 -5.69
N TYR A 43 -7.83 -6.50 -6.69
CA TYR A 43 -7.38 -7.04 -7.97
C TYR A 43 -6.55 -6.03 -8.77
N ASP A 44 -6.93 -4.74 -8.74
CA ASP A 44 -6.13 -3.67 -9.33
C ASP A 44 -4.75 -3.59 -8.67
N LEU A 45 -4.67 -3.84 -7.36
CA LEU A 45 -3.40 -3.88 -6.64
C LEU A 45 -2.55 -5.10 -7.03
N VAL A 46 -3.13 -6.30 -7.12
CA VAL A 46 -2.42 -7.49 -7.64
C VAL A 46 -1.89 -7.20 -9.06
N THR A 47 -2.72 -6.53 -9.86
CA THR A 47 -2.37 -6.12 -11.22
C THR A 47 -1.17 -5.20 -11.24
N ASP A 48 -1.21 -4.13 -10.44
CA ASP A 48 -0.11 -3.18 -10.31
C ASP A 48 1.16 -3.86 -9.81
N LEU A 49 1.06 -4.78 -8.85
CA LEU A 49 2.20 -5.50 -8.29
C LEU A 49 2.92 -6.34 -9.34
N VAL A 50 2.18 -7.14 -10.10
CA VAL A 50 2.74 -8.00 -11.18
C VAL A 50 3.24 -7.15 -12.34
N ALA A 51 2.59 -6.02 -12.65
CA ALA A 51 3.03 -5.09 -13.70
C ALA A 51 4.37 -4.40 -13.40
N LEU A 52 4.72 -4.29 -12.13
CA LEU A 52 5.85 -3.48 -11.67
C LEU A 52 7.06 -4.33 -11.24
N SER A 53 6.91 -5.66 -11.08
CA SER A 53 8.02 -6.57 -10.80
C SER A 53 9.06 -6.66 -11.92
N ASP A 54 8.69 -6.31 -13.16
CA ASP A 54 9.59 -6.35 -14.33
C ASP A 54 10.52 -5.13 -14.45
N LYS A 55 10.34 -4.08 -13.63
CA LYS A 55 11.13 -2.84 -13.71
C LYS A 55 12.05 -2.67 -12.50
N LYS A 56 13.28 -3.17 -12.61
CA LYS A 56 14.40 -2.87 -11.69
C LYS A 56 14.84 -1.40 -11.79
N VAL A 57 14.08 -0.46 -11.25
CA VAL A 57 14.60 0.90 -11.03
C VAL A 57 14.03 1.46 -9.74
N SER A 58 14.77 1.31 -8.66
CA SER A 58 14.54 2.14 -7.47
C SER A 58 15.84 2.58 -6.81
N PRO A 59 15.85 3.74 -6.13
CA PRO A 59 16.98 4.15 -5.30
C PRO A 59 17.21 3.15 -4.16
N LYS A 60 18.47 2.91 -3.78
CA LYS A 60 18.87 1.98 -2.70
C LYS A 60 17.93 2.08 -1.49
N GLY A 61 17.32 0.95 -1.12
CA GLY A 61 16.41 0.81 0.03
C GLY A 61 14.91 0.99 -0.26
N PHE A 62 14.53 1.45 -1.46
CA PHE A 62 13.13 1.63 -1.84
C PHE A 62 12.69 0.59 -2.88
N SER A 63 12.59 -0.70 -2.57
CA SER A 63 11.86 -1.58 -3.51
C SER A 63 10.36 -1.30 -3.34
N THR A 64 9.89 -0.34 -4.12
CA THR A 64 8.53 0.16 -4.09
C THR A 64 7.86 -0.33 -5.36
N HIS A 65 6.62 -0.76 -5.27
CA HIS A 65 5.72 -0.76 -6.42
C HIS A 65 5.95 0.56 -7.16
N PHE A 66 6.61 0.52 -8.33
CA PHE A 66 7.11 1.71 -9.02
C PHE A 66 6.03 2.80 -9.14
N GLY A 67 4.76 2.40 -9.28
CA GLY A 67 3.61 3.30 -9.26
C GLY A 67 3.34 4.07 -7.97
N THR A 68 3.50 3.49 -6.77
CA THR A 68 3.25 4.21 -5.51
C THR A 68 4.33 5.23 -5.21
N TYR A 69 5.57 4.90 -5.53
CA TYR A 69 6.71 5.81 -5.44
C TYR A 69 6.60 6.95 -6.43
N GLU A 70 6.25 6.67 -7.68
CA GLU A 70 6.00 7.72 -8.68
C GLU A 70 4.81 8.61 -8.30
N ALA A 71 3.74 8.05 -7.73
CA ALA A 71 2.63 8.82 -7.18
C ALA A 71 3.10 9.76 -6.05
N ALA A 72 3.89 9.26 -5.09
CA ALA A 72 4.45 10.08 -4.01
C ALA A 72 5.33 11.22 -4.57
N ARG A 73 6.21 10.92 -5.54
CA ARG A 73 7.02 11.95 -6.22
C ARG A 73 6.17 12.97 -6.96
N TRP A 74 5.07 12.54 -7.56
CA TRP A 74 4.14 13.42 -8.24
C TRP A 74 3.54 14.43 -7.26
N TYR A 75 3.02 13.98 -6.12
CA TYR A 75 2.48 14.87 -5.07
C TYR A 75 3.54 15.85 -4.54
N LEU A 76 4.75 15.36 -4.30
CA LEU A 76 5.86 16.20 -3.84
C LEU A 76 6.17 17.34 -4.83
N ARG A 77 6.04 17.09 -6.14
CA ARG A 77 6.31 18.09 -7.19
C ARG A 77 5.14 19.06 -7.40
N HIS A 78 3.91 18.58 -7.35
CA HIS A 78 2.74 19.35 -7.80
C HIS A 78 1.97 19.98 -6.65
N GLU A 79 1.94 19.34 -5.48
CA GLU A 79 1.08 19.76 -4.35
C GLU A 79 1.85 20.42 -3.20
N LEU A 80 3.18 20.30 -3.17
CA LEU A 80 4.01 20.91 -2.12
C LEU A 80 3.80 22.43 -2.01
N SER A 81 3.58 23.12 -3.13
CA SER A 81 3.35 24.57 -3.14
C SER A 81 2.04 24.96 -2.41
N ILE A 82 0.98 24.18 -2.57
CA ILE A 82 -0.31 24.39 -1.90
C ILE A 82 -0.16 24.08 -0.41
N ILE A 83 0.46 22.95 -0.09
CA ILE A 83 0.72 22.52 1.30
C ILE A 83 1.53 23.58 2.04
N ARG A 84 2.62 24.08 1.44
CA ARG A 84 3.46 25.14 2.00
C ARG A 84 2.64 26.40 2.32
N LYS A 85 1.88 26.92 1.35
CA LYS A 85 1.02 28.09 1.56
C LYS A 85 0.01 27.90 2.69
N CYS A 86 -0.53 26.69 2.85
CA CYS A 86 -1.44 26.37 3.94
C CYS A 86 -0.74 26.41 5.30
N LEU A 87 0.44 25.78 5.41
CA LEU A 87 1.21 25.75 6.65
C LEU A 87 1.79 27.12 7.02
N GLU A 88 2.10 27.97 6.03
CA GLU A 88 2.49 29.37 6.25
C GLU A 88 1.34 30.19 6.86
N LYS A 89 0.10 29.97 6.38
CA LYS A 89 -1.11 30.62 6.91
C LYS A 89 -1.51 30.08 8.29
N HIS A 90 -1.18 28.83 8.58
CA HIS A 90 -1.56 28.10 9.79
C HIS A 90 -0.32 27.60 10.53
N LYS A 91 0.45 28.52 11.14
CA LYS A 91 1.78 28.24 11.69
C LYS A 91 1.82 27.20 12.81
N ASP A 92 0.71 26.98 13.51
CA ASP A 92 0.56 26.00 14.58
C ASP A 92 0.02 24.64 14.11
N TYR A 93 -0.16 24.46 12.79
CA TYR A 93 -0.74 23.24 12.23
C TYR A 93 0.33 22.24 11.82
N LYS A 94 -0.03 20.95 11.89
CA LYS A 94 0.80 19.85 11.41
C LYS A 94 0.32 19.33 10.06
N LEU A 95 1.20 18.67 9.31
CA LEU A 95 0.83 17.99 8.07
C LEU A 95 0.52 16.53 8.36
N ARG A 96 -0.68 16.09 8.01
CA ARG A 96 -1.13 14.70 8.11
C ARG A 96 -1.45 14.16 6.72
N LEU A 97 -0.66 13.18 6.28
CA LEU A 97 -0.96 12.39 5.09
C LEU A 97 -1.81 11.20 5.50
N VAL A 98 -2.89 10.93 4.77
CA VAL A 98 -3.75 9.78 5.04
C VAL A 98 -4.09 9.04 3.76
N GLY A 99 -4.25 7.73 3.85
CA GLY A 99 -4.72 6.94 2.72
C GLY A 99 -5.06 5.52 3.10
N HIS A 100 -5.79 4.85 2.22
CA HIS A 100 -6.12 3.43 2.33
C HIS A 100 -5.46 2.67 1.17
N SER A 101 -5.08 1.42 1.41
CA SER A 101 -4.45 0.56 0.40
C SER A 101 -3.23 1.23 -0.24
N LEU A 102 -3.15 1.26 -1.57
CA LEU A 102 -2.10 1.98 -2.31
C LEU A 102 -2.02 3.47 -1.99
N GLY A 103 -3.13 4.12 -1.65
CA GLY A 103 -3.13 5.52 -1.22
C GLY A 103 -2.40 5.71 0.11
N GLY A 104 -2.51 4.72 1.01
CA GLY A 104 -1.75 4.68 2.26
C GLY A 104 -0.26 4.45 2.03
N ALA A 105 0.12 3.59 1.07
CA ALA A 105 1.51 3.42 0.67
C ALA A 105 2.10 4.72 0.08
N SER A 106 1.37 5.39 -0.82
CA SER A 106 1.78 6.70 -1.34
C SER A 106 1.90 7.77 -0.25
N ALA A 107 0.99 7.79 0.73
CA ALA A 107 1.05 8.70 1.87
C ALA A 107 2.31 8.45 2.74
N ALA A 108 2.62 7.19 3.04
CA ALA A 108 3.81 6.81 3.80
C ALA A 108 5.10 7.20 3.07
N LEU A 109 5.21 6.85 1.79
CA LEU A 109 6.38 7.19 0.96
C LEU A 109 6.55 8.71 0.83
N LEU A 110 5.46 9.46 0.66
CA LEU A 110 5.51 10.91 0.62
C LEU A 110 5.97 11.51 1.97
N ALA A 111 5.51 10.97 3.11
CA ALA A 111 6.02 11.40 4.41
C ALA A 111 7.52 11.15 4.55
N ILE A 112 8.00 9.97 4.16
CA ILE A 112 9.43 9.62 4.18
C ILE A 112 10.23 10.60 3.29
N MET A 113 9.75 10.92 2.09
CA MET A 113 10.41 11.88 1.19
C MET A 113 10.45 13.29 1.79
N LEU A 114 9.36 13.75 2.40
CA LEU A 114 9.30 15.06 3.05
C LEU A 114 10.22 15.12 4.27
N ARG A 115 10.26 14.07 5.10
CA ARG A 115 11.11 13.99 6.30
C ARG A 115 12.61 14.00 5.98
N LYS A 116 13.00 13.63 4.76
CA LYS A 116 14.39 13.68 4.27
C LYS A 116 14.82 15.05 3.74
N LYS A 117 13.91 16.00 3.56
CA LYS A 117 14.21 17.35 3.04
C LYS A 117 14.52 18.34 4.15
N SER A 118 15.26 19.40 3.81
CA SER A 118 15.53 20.48 4.76
C SER A 118 14.32 21.42 4.93
N LYS A 119 14.31 22.18 6.03
CA LYS A 119 13.29 23.21 6.28
C LYS A 119 13.27 24.27 5.18
N GLU A 120 14.44 24.62 4.64
CA GLU A 120 14.62 25.61 3.57
C GLU A 120 14.00 25.10 2.26
N GLU A 121 14.17 23.81 1.94
CA GLU A 121 13.55 23.19 0.78
C GLU A 121 12.02 23.13 0.88
N LEU A 122 11.49 22.88 2.09
CA LEU A 122 10.05 22.68 2.31
C LEU A 122 9.29 23.98 2.59
N GLY A 123 9.92 24.97 3.21
CA GLY A 123 9.26 26.16 3.78
C GLY A 123 8.58 25.91 5.13
N PHE A 124 8.70 24.70 5.70
CA PHE A 124 8.16 24.31 7.00
C PHE A 124 9.05 23.23 7.63
N SER A 125 8.92 22.99 8.94
CA SER A 125 9.72 21.97 9.61
C SER A 125 9.30 20.56 9.16
N PRO A 126 10.22 19.69 8.71
CA PRO A 126 9.89 18.30 8.40
C PRO A 126 9.31 17.52 9.60
N ASP A 127 9.58 17.94 10.85
CA ASP A 127 9.09 17.30 12.08
C ASP A 127 7.57 17.35 12.28
N ILE A 128 6.88 18.22 11.55
CA ILE A 128 5.42 18.31 11.64
C ILE A 128 4.69 17.36 10.69
N VAL A 129 5.44 16.57 9.90
CA VAL A 129 4.88 15.65 8.89
C VAL A 129 4.65 14.28 9.52
N SER A 130 3.44 13.75 9.34
CA SER A 130 3.07 12.39 9.75
C SER A 130 2.18 11.73 8.71
N ALA A 131 2.19 10.40 8.64
CA ALA A 131 1.31 9.62 7.77
C ALA A 131 0.53 8.56 8.54
N VAL A 132 -0.73 8.34 8.17
CA VAL A 132 -1.55 7.23 8.65
C VAL A 132 -2.11 6.49 7.45
N GLY A 133 -1.72 5.23 7.29
CA GLY A 133 -2.19 4.35 6.24
C GLY A 133 -3.08 3.24 6.79
N PHE A 134 -4.13 2.87 6.06
CA PHE A 134 -5.03 1.76 6.41
C PHE A 134 -4.93 0.66 5.36
N GLY A 135 -4.76 -0.60 5.77
CA GLY A 135 -4.63 -1.74 4.86
C GLY A 135 -3.51 -1.53 3.83
N VAL A 136 -2.35 -1.03 4.25
CA VAL A 136 -1.26 -0.62 3.35
C VAL A 136 -0.51 -1.84 2.83
N PRO A 137 -0.19 -1.98 1.53
CA PRO A 137 0.68 -3.05 1.07
C PRO A 137 2.14 -2.84 1.51
N PRO A 138 2.94 -3.91 1.69
CA PRO A 138 4.37 -3.79 1.95
C PRO A 138 5.06 -2.99 0.85
N CYS A 139 5.78 -1.92 1.20
CA CYS A 139 6.29 -0.97 0.21
C CYS A 139 7.66 -0.38 0.52
N VAL A 140 8.33 -0.83 1.58
CA VAL A 140 9.63 -0.31 2.01
C VAL A 140 10.54 -1.45 2.47
N SER A 141 11.86 -1.22 2.48
CA SER A 141 12.78 -2.15 3.15
C SER A 141 12.57 -2.12 4.67
N ARG A 142 13.11 -3.14 5.35
CA ARG A 142 13.06 -3.24 6.82
C ARG A 142 13.63 -1.99 7.50
N GLU A 143 14.77 -1.50 7.04
CA GLU A 143 15.45 -0.33 7.63
C GLU A 143 14.60 0.94 7.45
N ILE A 144 13.88 1.07 6.34
CA ILE A 144 12.98 2.20 6.12
C ILE A 144 11.73 2.06 7.00
N ALA A 145 11.16 0.86 7.12
CA ALA A 145 10.01 0.61 8.00
C ALA A 145 10.32 1.03 9.45
N GLU A 146 11.48 0.62 9.97
CA GLU A 146 11.95 0.95 11.31
C GLU A 146 12.26 2.46 11.46
N SER A 147 13.00 3.05 10.51
CA SER A 147 13.38 4.47 10.60
C SER A 147 12.20 5.44 10.47
N CYS A 148 11.08 5.03 9.89
CA CYS A 148 9.88 5.85 9.78
C CYS A 148 8.83 5.62 10.87
N ALA A 149 9.08 4.69 11.81
CA ALA A 149 8.13 4.31 12.86
C ALA A 149 7.67 5.48 13.75
N SER A 150 8.50 6.53 13.91
CA SER A 150 8.16 7.71 14.72
C SER A 150 7.14 8.66 14.08
N TYR A 151 6.88 8.56 12.77
CA TYR A 151 6.00 9.49 12.05
C TYR A 151 5.06 8.83 11.02
N VAL A 152 5.25 7.54 10.72
CA VAL A 152 4.32 6.75 9.91
C VAL A 152 3.61 5.74 10.80
N THR A 153 2.31 5.61 10.61
CA THR A 153 1.47 4.62 11.25
C THR A 153 0.72 3.82 10.20
N THR A 154 0.76 2.51 10.30
CA THR A 154 -0.01 1.59 9.45
C THR A 154 -1.03 0.87 10.32
N VAL A 155 -2.29 0.84 9.90
CA VAL A 155 -3.39 0.15 10.57
C VAL A 155 -3.83 -1.01 9.69
N VAL A 156 -3.93 -2.21 10.26
CA VAL A 156 -4.36 -3.43 9.56
C VAL A 156 -5.52 -4.07 10.31
N LEU A 157 -6.50 -4.57 9.58
CA LEU A 157 -7.61 -5.35 10.13
C LEU A 157 -7.41 -6.83 9.84
N GLN A 158 -7.34 -7.64 10.90
CA GLN A 158 -7.48 -9.09 10.83
C GLN A 158 -6.68 -9.74 9.67
N ASP A 159 -7.38 -10.46 8.80
CA ASP A 159 -6.80 -11.25 7.71
C ASP A 159 -6.70 -10.46 6.40
N ASP A 160 -6.77 -9.12 6.45
CA ASP A 160 -6.63 -8.26 5.26
C ASP A 160 -5.44 -8.71 4.40
N ILE A 161 -5.74 -9.08 3.16
CA ILE A 161 -4.74 -9.60 2.22
C ILE A 161 -3.74 -8.53 1.80
N VAL A 162 -4.13 -7.27 1.72
CA VAL A 162 -3.30 -6.22 1.11
C VAL A 162 -2.00 -5.98 1.87
N PRO A 163 -2.02 -5.86 3.22
CA PRO A 163 -0.79 -5.81 4.03
C PRO A 163 0.11 -7.03 3.90
N ARG A 164 -0.38 -8.13 3.32
CA ARG A 164 0.35 -9.37 3.12
C ARG A 164 0.75 -9.60 1.66
N LEU A 165 0.41 -8.67 0.77
CA LEU A 165 0.54 -8.85 -0.66
C LEU A 165 1.82 -8.19 -1.19
N SER A 166 2.86 -9.00 -1.41
CA SER A 166 4.13 -8.63 -2.02
C SER A 166 4.48 -9.64 -3.12
N ALA A 167 5.43 -9.31 -4.01
CA ALA A 167 5.90 -10.27 -5.01
C ALA A 167 6.46 -11.55 -4.36
N ALA A 168 7.18 -11.40 -3.25
CA ALA A 168 7.73 -12.51 -2.48
C ALA A 168 6.64 -13.38 -1.83
N SER A 169 5.62 -12.76 -1.20
CA SER A 169 4.54 -13.51 -0.55
C SER A 169 3.65 -14.24 -1.55
N LEU A 170 3.45 -13.64 -2.71
CA LEU A 170 2.69 -14.21 -3.82
C LEU A 170 3.41 -15.40 -4.45
N ALA A 171 4.72 -15.29 -4.65
CA ALA A 171 5.55 -16.40 -5.13
C ALA A 171 5.55 -17.57 -4.13
N ARG A 172 5.66 -17.28 -2.83
CA ARG A 172 5.54 -18.28 -1.76
C ARG A 172 4.17 -18.96 -1.77
N LEU A 173 3.09 -18.19 -1.83
CA LEU A 173 1.74 -18.73 -1.92
C LEU A 173 1.56 -19.64 -3.15
N ARG A 174 2.08 -19.24 -4.32
CA ARG A 174 2.05 -20.05 -5.53
C ARG A 174 2.73 -21.40 -5.31
N ASN A 175 3.92 -21.42 -4.72
CA ASN A 175 4.67 -22.65 -4.47
C ASN A 175 3.94 -23.53 -3.44
N GLU A 176 3.43 -22.95 -2.35
CA GLU A 176 2.62 -23.66 -1.35
C GLU A 176 1.39 -24.35 -1.99
N ILE A 177 0.68 -23.66 -2.89
CA ILE A 177 -0.47 -24.22 -3.61
C ILE A 177 -0.09 -25.41 -4.50
N ILE A 178 1.06 -25.33 -5.18
CA ILE A 178 1.55 -26.39 -6.09
C ILE A 178 1.99 -27.63 -5.29
N GLU A 179 2.62 -27.42 -4.14
CA GLU A 179 3.14 -28.50 -3.28
C GLU A 179 2.07 -29.15 -2.40
N THR A 180 0.93 -28.49 -2.20
CA THR A 180 -0.15 -28.98 -1.35
C THR A 180 -0.84 -30.21 -1.96
N ASP A 181 -0.88 -31.30 -1.20
CA ASP A 181 -1.69 -32.48 -1.50
C ASP A 181 -3.16 -32.22 -1.18
N TRP A 182 -3.88 -31.64 -2.14
CA TRP A 182 -5.28 -31.25 -2.01
C TRP A 182 -6.21 -32.40 -1.64
N ALA A 183 -5.87 -33.65 -1.98
CA ALA A 183 -6.69 -34.82 -1.64
C ALA A 183 -6.77 -35.03 -0.13
N LYS A 184 -5.66 -34.83 0.61
CA LYS A 184 -5.63 -34.97 2.07
C LYS A 184 -6.28 -33.81 2.82
N VAL A 185 -6.29 -32.61 2.22
CA VAL A 185 -6.94 -31.42 2.81
C VAL A 185 -8.46 -31.58 2.74
N LEU A 186 -8.97 -32.09 1.61
CA LEU A 186 -10.39 -32.35 1.39
C LEU A 186 -10.97 -33.43 2.31
N GLU A 187 -10.15 -34.30 2.89
CA GLU A 187 -10.58 -35.35 3.82
C GLU A 187 -10.73 -34.87 5.29
N LYS A 188 -10.17 -33.71 5.67
CA LYS A 188 -10.02 -33.30 7.08
C LYS A 188 -10.83 -32.10 7.52
N GLU A 189 -11.31 -31.27 6.59
CA GLU A 189 -11.97 -30.00 6.89
C GLU A 189 -13.38 -29.88 6.30
N ASP A 190 -14.17 -28.96 6.85
CA ASP A 190 -15.54 -28.69 6.41
C ASP A 190 -15.56 -28.13 4.97
N TRP A 191 -16.38 -28.72 4.12
CA TRP A 191 -16.31 -28.53 2.66
C TRP A 191 -16.57 -27.07 2.25
N LYS A 192 -17.40 -26.35 3.00
CA LYS A 192 -17.68 -24.92 2.74
C LYS A 192 -16.47 -24.03 2.98
N HIS A 193 -15.74 -24.27 4.07
CA HIS A 193 -14.53 -23.52 4.40
C HIS A 193 -13.42 -23.74 3.36
N ILE A 194 -13.23 -24.99 2.93
CA ILE A 194 -12.27 -25.32 1.87
C ILE A 194 -12.66 -24.69 0.53
N VAL A 195 -13.95 -24.68 0.17
CA VAL A 195 -14.41 -24.05 -1.08
C VAL A 195 -14.13 -22.55 -1.08
N ASP A 196 -14.37 -21.85 0.02
CA ASP A 196 -14.06 -20.41 0.11
C ASP A 196 -12.56 -20.15 0.02
N ILE A 197 -11.73 -20.94 0.71
CA ILE A 197 -10.26 -20.87 0.62
C ILE A 197 -9.77 -21.12 -0.79
N VAL A 198 -10.22 -22.21 -1.43
CA VAL A 198 -9.82 -22.59 -2.79
C VAL A 198 -10.31 -21.58 -3.81
N THR A 199 -11.52 -21.04 -3.63
CA THR A 199 -12.07 -20.00 -4.51
C THR A 199 -11.26 -18.72 -4.38
N ASN A 200 -10.94 -18.28 -3.16
CA ASN A 200 -10.10 -17.11 -2.94
C ASN A 200 -8.67 -17.31 -3.46
N ALA A 201 -8.07 -18.47 -3.23
CA ALA A 201 -6.76 -18.82 -3.76
C ALA A 201 -6.75 -18.84 -5.30
N LYS A 202 -7.75 -19.49 -5.93
CA LYS A 202 -7.92 -19.48 -7.39
C LYS A 202 -8.13 -18.07 -7.92
N LEU A 203 -8.95 -17.25 -7.26
CA LEU A 203 -9.17 -15.85 -7.65
C LEU A 203 -7.89 -15.03 -7.57
N VAL A 204 -7.08 -15.21 -6.53
CA VAL A 204 -5.77 -14.55 -6.42
C VAL A 204 -4.86 -15.04 -7.54
N VAL A 205 -4.68 -16.35 -7.72
CA VAL A 205 -3.78 -16.94 -8.73
C VAL A 205 -4.24 -16.64 -10.17
N SER A 206 -5.53 -16.72 -10.47
CA SER A 206 -6.08 -16.39 -11.79
C SER A 206 -5.87 -14.92 -12.09
N SER A 207 -6.02 -14.04 -11.09
CA SER A 207 -5.73 -12.62 -11.26
C SER A 207 -4.27 -12.39 -11.63
N ILE A 208 -3.33 -13.14 -11.06
CA ILE A 208 -1.90 -13.07 -11.45
C ILE A 208 -1.73 -13.47 -12.92
N GLN A 209 -2.33 -14.60 -13.32
CA GLN A 209 -2.19 -15.12 -14.67
C GLN A 209 -2.83 -14.20 -15.72
N ASP A 210 -4.03 -13.71 -15.44
CA ASP A 210 -4.76 -12.76 -16.31
C ASP A 210 -3.99 -11.45 -16.46
N VAL A 211 -3.34 -11.00 -15.40
CA VAL A 211 -2.49 -9.82 -15.43
C VAL A 211 -1.22 -10.06 -16.22
N ALA A 212 -0.52 -11.18 -16.01
CA ALA A 212 0.65 -11.55 -16.79
C ALA A 212 0.33 -11.60 -18.29
N ASN A 213 -0.83 -12.16 -18.66
CA ASN A 213 -1.33 -12.19 -20.03
C ASN A 213 -1.64 -10.77 -20.56
N LYS A 214 -2.37 -9.95 -19.79
CA LYS A 214 -2.68 -8.55 -20.16
C LYS A 214 -1.42 -7.66 -20.28
N LEU A 215 -0.40 -7.91 -19.47
CA LEU A 215 0.88 -7.21 -19.55
C LEU A 215 1.65 -7.59 -20.79
N ALA A 216 1.65 -8.88 -21.17
CA ALA A 216 2.23 -9.32 -22.43
C ALA A 216 1.53 -8.63 -23.61
N ASP A 217 0.21 -8.45 -23.56
CA ASP A 217 -0.54 -7.75 -24.59
C ASP A 217 -0.30 -6.22 -24.56
N TYR A 218 -0.23 -5.60 -23.37
CA TYR A 218 0.12 -4.19 -23.23
C TYR A 218 1.55 -3.89 -23.72
N ALA A 219 2.51 -4.77 -23.43
CA ALA A 219 3.89 -4.65 -23.93
C ALA A 219 3.95 -4.74 -25.45
N LYS A 220 3.14 -5.61 -26.08
CA LYS A 220 2.97 -5.64 -27.56
C LYS A 220 2.37 -4.34 -28.09
N VAL A 221 1.39 -3.76 -27.39
CA VAL A 221 0.77 -2.48 -27.79
C VAL A 221 1.76 -1.32 -27.67
N VAL A 222 2.50 -1.22 -26.57
CA VAL A 222 3.49 -0.14 -26.36
C VAL A 222 4.67 -0.27 -27.33
N THR A 223 5.13 -1.48 -27.63
CA THR A 223 6.16 -1.70 -28.67
C THR A 223 5.64 -1.36 -30.06
N SER A 224 4.39 -1.66 -30.39
CA SER A 224 3.76 -1.27 -31.66
C SER A 224 3.47 0.23 -31.80
N ALA A 225 3.28 0.95 -30.67
CA ALA A 225 3.14 2.41 -30.65
C ALA A 225 4.49 3.14 -30.81
N SER A 226 5.61 2.44 -30.65
CA SER A 226 6.97 2.98 -30.81
C SER A 226 7.56 2.82 -32.22
N SER A 227 6.86 2.14 -33.14
CA SER A 227 7.30 1.91 -34.52
C SER A 227 6.71 2.88 -35.55
N GLY A 228 6.28 4.07 -35.12
CA GLY A 228 5.69 5.09 -35.98
C GLY A 228 6.23 6.49 -35.76
N ASP A 229 7.52 6.73 -35.99
CA ASP A 229 7.96 7.97 -36.66
C ASP A 229 9.42 7.84 -37.15
N SER A 230 9.60 8.08 -38.44
CA SER A 230 10.87 7.91 -39.16
C SER A 230 11.53 9.26 -39.42
N VAL A 231 12.66 9.56 -38.76
CA VAL A 231 13.63 10.57 -39.26
C VAL A 231 15.08 10.13 -38.98
N LYS A 232 15.87 10.30 -40.04
CA LYS A 232 17.26 9.90 -40.36
C LYS A 232 18.36 10.14 -39.29
N ASP A 233 19.22 9.14 -39.14
CA ASP A 233 20.62 9.14 -38.61
C ASP A 233 21.63 9.67 -39.67
N PRO A 234 22.98 9.89 -39.46
CA PRO A 234 23.92 9.53 -38.35
C PRO A 234 25.01 10.66 -38.04
N PRO A 235 26.22 10.47 -37.40
CA PRO A 235 26.89 9.24 -36.93
C PRO A 235 27.63 9.18 -35.55
N ARG A 236 27.55 7.97 -34.98
CA ARG A 236 28.58 7.08 -34.37
C ARG A 236 29.59 7.59 -33.32
N LEU A 237 29.62 6.87 -32.18
CA LEU A 237 30.84 6.33 -31.54
C LEU A 237 30.58 4.89 -31.03
N GLN A 238 31.40 3.92 -31.49
CA GLN A 238 31.55 2.52 -31.03
C GLN A 238 32.61 2.48 -29.90
N GLY A 239 32.71 1.58 -28.91
CA GLY A 239 32.11 0.29 -28.48
C GLY A 239 32.80 -0.08 -27.11
N PRO A 240 32.97 -1.35 -26.68
CA PRO A 240 32.23 -2.59 -26.97
C PRO A 240 31.93 -3.51 -25.72
N THR A 241 30.94 -4.41 -25.88
CA THR A 241 30.79 -5.80 -25.33
C THR A 241 30.73 -6.11 -23.82
N LYS A 242 29.63 -6.75 -23.39
CA LYS A 242 29.47 -8.23 -23.40
C LYS A 242 28.01 -8.65 -23.14
N VAL A 243 27.42 -9.28 -24.16
CA VAL A 243 26.22 -10.11 -24.05
C VAL A 243 26.67 -11.46 -23.47
N LEU A 244 26.12 -11.86 -22.33
CA LEU A 244 26.26 -13.22 -21.81
C LEU A 244 25.20 -14.12 -22.47
N LYS A 245 25.67 -15.30 -22.90
CA LYS A 245 24.95 -16.36 -23.61
C LYS A 245 23.99 -17.13 -22.66
N PRO A 246 22.98 -17.83 -23.22
CA PRO A 246 22.09 -18.69 -22.45
C PRO A 246 22.76 -20.06 -22.26
N ASP A 247 22.99 -20.47 -21.02
CA ASP A 247 23.11 -21.86 -20.56
C ASP A 247 23.46 -21.85 -19.07
N GLY A 248 22.62 -22.48 -18.25
CA GLY A 248 22.80 -22.66 -16.80
C GLY A 248 21.57 -22.18 -16.03
N GLU A 249 20.95 -23.12 -15.30
CA GLU A 249 19.91 -22.99 -14.26
C GLU A 249 19.13 -21.67 -14.22
N GLU A 250 17.80 -21.73 -14.44
CA GLU A 250 16.92 -20.58 -14.17
C GLU A 250 17.18 -20.08 -12.75
N ASP A 251 17.95 -18.98 -12.63
CA ASP A 251 18.07 -18.21 -11.40
C ASP A 251 16.63 -17.80 -11.04
N VAL A 252 16.02 -18.56 -10.13
CA VAL A 252 14.72 -18.22 -9.55
C VAL A 252 14.93 -16.90 -8.83
N TYR A 253 14.58 -15.80 -9.50
CA TYR A 253 14.59 -14.48 -8.90
C TYR A 253 13.64 -14.52 -7.71
N VAL A 254 14.18 -14.61 -6.50
CA VAL A 254 13.41 -14.45 -5.26
C VAL A 254 13.28 -12.95 -5.01
N PRO A 255 12.08 -12.37 -5.14
CA PRO A 255 11.88 -10.95 -4.84
C PRO A 255 12.24 -10.70 -3.37
N GLU A 256 12.96 -9.60 -3.11
CA GLU A 256 13.29 -9.19 -1.74
C GLU A 256 12.00 -8.93 -0.94
N ASP A 257 11.97 -9.35 0.34
CA ASP A 257 10.81 -9.11 1.18
C ASP A 257 10.65 -7.62 1.48
N LEU A 258 9.44 -7.11 1.24
CA LEU A 258 9.02 -5.77 1.62
C LEU A 258 8.29 -5.78 2.95
N PHE A 259 8.32 -4.63 3.63
CA PHE A 259 7.73 -4.44 4.93
C PHE A 259 6.68 -3.32 4.92
N LEU A 260 5.76 -3.39 5.87
CA LEU A 260 4.81 -2.31 6.12
C LEU A 260 5.54 -1.10 6.69
N PRO A 261 5.22 0.13 6.26
CA PRO A 261 5.92 1.31 6.74
C PRO A 261 5.44 1.72 8.13
N GLY A 262 6.39 1.95 9.02
CA GLY A 262 6.18 2.62 10.30
C GLY A 262 5.62 1.75 11.43
N THR A 263 5.03 2.38 12.44
CA THR A 263 4.42 1.68 13.58
C THR A 263 3.15 0.97 13.13
N LEU A 264 3.01 -0.31 13.47
CA LEU A 264 1.83 -1.09 13.14
C LEU A 264 0.80 -1.05 14.28
N TYR A 265 -0.46 -0.86 13.90
CA TYR A 265 -1.62 -1.13 14.74
C TYR A 265 -2.48 -2.21 14.09
N TYR A 266 -2.76 -3.27 14.83
CA TYR A 266 -3.52 -4.41 14.38
C TYR A 266 -4.87 -4.43 15.07
N LEU A 267 -5.94 -4.37 14.28
CA LEU A 267 -7.31 -4.52 14.73
C LEU A 267 -7.64 -6.01 14.68
N GLN A 268 -7.83 -6.60 15.84
CA GLN A 268 -8.24 -7.98 15.99
C GLN A 268 -9.73 -8.03 16.28
N ARG A 269 -10.49 -8.80 15.51
CA ARG A 269 -11.88 -9.15 15.79
C ARG A 269 -11.91 -10.26 16.83
N ASP A 270 -12.70 -10.03 17.86
CA ASP A 270 -13.00 -10.96 18.94
C ASP A 270 -14.49 -11.31 18.85
N VAL A 271 -14.80 -12.61 18.75
CA VAL A 271 -16.18 -13.11 18.64
C VAL A 271 -16.49 -13.87 19.92
N GLU A 272 -17.46 -13.39 20.69
CA GLU A 272 -17.99 -14.07 21.85
C GLU A 272 -19.39 -14.61 21.57
N ASN A 273 -19.66 -15.86 21.94
CA ASN A 273 -20.99 -16.42 21.81
C ASN A 273 -21.73 -16.27 23.15
N ILE A 274 -22.59 -15.25 23.24
CA ILE A 274 -23.37 -14.95 24.44
C ILE A 274 -24.82 -15.36 24.16
N ASN A 275 -25.28 -16.41 24.82
CA ASN A 275 -26.65 -16.93 24.72
C ASN A 275 -27.11 -17.27 23.28
N GLY A 276 -26.21 -17.72 22.41
CA GLY A 276 -26.52 -18.07 21.02
C GLY A 276 -26.55 -16.88 20.06
N VAL A 277 -26.18 -15.68 20.53
CA VAL A 277 -25.94 -14.50 19.71
C VAL A 277 -24.43 -14.27 19.67
N GLU A 278 -23.87 -14.18 18.48
CA GLU A 278 -22.48 -13.78 18.28
C GLU A 278 -22.38 -12.26 18.51
N ASP A 279 -21.62 -11.88 19.55
CA ASP A 279 -21.23 -10.50 19.80
C ASP A 279 -19.82 -10.28 19.23
N GLU A 280 -19.71 -9.34 18.29
CA GLU A 280 -18.45 -9.01 17.63
C GLU A 280 -17.88 -7.73 18.24
N SER A 281 -16.66 -7.81 18.77
CA SER A 281 -15.90 -6.66 19.27
C SER A 281 -14.52 -6.62 18.65
N TYR A 282 -13.81 -5.50 18.84
CA TYR A 282 -12.45 -5.34 18.32
C TYR A 282 -11.45 -4.89 19.38
N THR A 283 -10.28 -5.53 19.37
CA THR A 283 -9.12 -5.15 20.15
C THR A 283 -8.05 -4.49 19.27
N LEU A 284 -7.46 -3.39 19.75
CA LEU A 284 -6.36 -2.71 19.08
C LEU A 284 -5.02 -3.09 19.71
N TRP A 285 -4.21 -3.78 18.95
CA TRP A 285 -2.84 -4.13 19.32
C TRP A 285 -1.86 -3.18 18.66
N ARG A 286 -0.86 -2.75 19.41
CA ARG A 286 0.32 -2.09 18.84
C ARG A 286 1.41 -3.14 18.67
N GLY A 287 2.01 -3.19 17.49
CA GLY A 287 3.12 -4.08 17.21
C GLY A 287 4.14 -3.43 16.29
N ASP A 288 5.23 -4.15 16.08
CA ASP A 288 6.15 -3.84 14.99
C ASP A 288 5.72 -4.63 13.76
N ALA A 289 5.90 -4.05 12.57
CA ALA A 289 5.68 -4.72 11.29
C ALA A 289 6.76 -5.80 11.07
N GLY A 290 6.75 -6.84 11.89
CA GLY A 290 7.64 -7.99 11.82
C GLY A 290 7.25 -8.96 10.69
N GLU A 291 7.60 -10.23 10.86
CA GLU A 291 7.40 -11.30 9.86
C GLU A 291 5.92 -11.69 9.64
N ASN A 292 5.02 -11.27 10.53
CA ASN A 292 3.59 -11.63 10.51
C ASN A 292 2.84 -11.21 9.22
N PHE A 293 3.40 -10.29 8.44
CA PHE A 293 2.82 -9.79 7.20
C PHE A 293 3.54 -10.30 5.94
N GLN A 294 4.49 -11.23 6.10
CA GLN A 294 5.19 -11.79 4.96
C GLN A 294 4.36 -12.89 4.28
N ARG A 295 3.41 -13.55 4.96
CA ARG A 295 2.61 -14.64 4.38
C ARG A 295 1.16 -14.22 4.11
N ILE A 296 0.60 -14.66 2.99
CA ILE A 296 -0.81 -14.46 2.66
C ILE A 296 -1.62 -15.47 3.48
N LEU A 297 -2.59 -14.97 4.23
CA LEU A 297 -3.55 -15.80 4.96
C LEU A 297 -4.80 -15.98 4.09
N LEU A 298 -5.08 -17.21 3.69
CA LEU A 298 -6.30 -17.52 2.94
C LEU A 298 -7.44 -17.72 3.94
N SER A 299 -8.21 -16.66 4.19
CA SER A 299 -9.44 -16.72 4.98
C SER A 299 -10.66 -16.30 4.14
N GLY A 300 -11.86 -16.71 4.56
CA GLY A 300 -13.11 -16.27 3.91
C GLY A 300 -13.33 -14.75 3.95
N ASN A 301 -12.62 -14.04 4.85
CA ASN A 301 -12.79 -12.61 5.08
C ASN A 301 -11.65 -11.73 4.52
N LEU A 302 -10.64 -12.32 3.88
CA LEU A 302 -9.42 -11.59 3.47
C LEU A 302 -9.70 -10.34 2.61
N MET A 303 -10.79 -10.36 1.81
CA MET A 303 -11.22 -9.22 0.98
C MET A 303 -12.17 -8.26 1.72
N SER A 304 -13.03 -8.79 2.60
CA SER A 304 -13.98 -7.97 3.37
C SER A 304 -13.25 -7.17 4.44
N ASP A 305 -12.22 -7.74 5.07
CA ASP A 305 -11.38 -7.07 6.06
C ASP A 305 -10.60 -5.89 5.45
N HIS A 306 -10.29 -5.94 4.15
CA HIS A 306 -9.63 -4.83 3.46
C HIS A 306 -10.53 -3.60 3.25
N LYS A 307 -11.86 -3.73 3.29
CA LYS A 307 -12.76 -2.62 2.95
C LYS A 307 -12.62 -1.48 3.95
N CYS A 308 -12.64 -0.24 3.44
CA CYS A 308 -12.63 0.97 4.27
C CYS A 308 -13.70 0.95 5.36
N ASP A 309 -14.91 0.49 5.03
CA ASP A 309 -16.04 0.45 5.96
C ASP A 309 -15.80 -0.54 7.11
N SER A 310 -15.18 -1.69 6.81
CA SER A 310 -14.81 -2.70 7.82
C SER A 310 -13.77 -2.15 8.80
N ILE A 311 -12.70 -1.54 8.28
CA ILE A 311 -11.66 -0.90 9.10
C ILE A 311 -12.25 0.25 9.92
N GLN A 312 -13.15 1.05 9.32
CA GLN A 312 -13.82 2.14 10.03
C GLN A 312 -14.73 1.60 11.14
N TYR A 313 -15.47 0.53 10.91
CA TYR A 313 -16.32 -0.10 11.91
C TYR A 313 -15.49 -0.59 13.10
N ALA A 314 -14.44 -1.37 12.82
CA ALA A 314 -13.51 -1.88 13.84
C ALA A 314 -12.85 -0.76 14.65
N LEU A 315 -12.36 0.29 13.99
CA LEU A 315 -11.79 1.45 14.69
C LEU A 315 -12.81 2.17 15.57
N ARG A 316 -14.04 2.36 15.09
CA ARG A 316 -15.09 3.01 15.89
C ARG A 316 -15.43 2.19 17.11
N ASP A 317 -15.37 0.87 17.02
CA ASP A 317 -15.63 -0.01 18.15
C ASP A 317 -14.53 0.11 19.22
N VAL A 318 -13.27 -0.04 18.82
CA VAL A 318 -12.09 0.19 19.69
C VAL A 318 -12.15 1.57 20.36
N LEU A 319 -12.51 2.61 19.61
CA LEU A 319 -12.53 3.98 20.15
C LEU A 319 -13.58 4.17 21.26
N LYS A 320 -14.59 3.30 21.38
CA LYS A 320 -15.55 3.33 22.50
C LYS A 320 -14.90 2.86 23.81
N THR A 321 -13.92 1.98 23.74
CA THR A 321 -13.29 1.36 24.91
C THR A 321 -12.05 2.11 25.38
N LEU A 322 -11.48 2.98 24.55
CA LEU A 322 -10.35 3.82 24.93
C LEU A 322 -10.80 4.96 25.87
N PRO A 323 -10.03 5.24 26.95
CA PRO A 323 -10.31 6.37 27.82
C PRO A 323 -10.31 7.68 27.00
N LEU A 324 -11.34 8.50 27.21
CA LEU A 324 -11.42 9.82 26.57
C LEU A 324 -10.14 10.61 26.88
N PRO A 325 -9.55 11.31 25.90
CA PRO A 325 -8.42 12.16 26.17
C PRO A 325 -8.82 13.18 27.25
N LEU A 326 -8.04 13.22 28.34
CA LEU A 326 -8.21 14.22 29.40
C LEU A 326 -8.28 15.60 28.73
N PRO A 327 -9.26 16.46 29.12
CA PRO A 327 -9.31 17.80 28.59
C PRO A 327 -7.96 18.48 28.84
N LEU A 328 -7.40 19.07 27.78
CA LEU A 328 -6.21 19.92 27.87
C LEU A 328 -6.49 20.95 28.98
N GLN A 329 -5.77 20.86 30.09
CA GLN A 329 -5.80 21.91 31.11
C GLN A 329 -5.33 23.21 30.43
N GLU A 330 -6.20 24.21 30.43
CA GLU A 330 -5.96 25.54 29.84
C GLU A 330 -4.81 26.28 30.51
#